data_AF-X1CWC0-F1
#
_entry.id   AF-X1CWC0-F1
#
_cell.length_a   1.000
_cell.length_b   1.000
_cell.length_c   1.000
_cell.angle_alpha   90.00
_cell.angle_beta   90.00
_cell.angle_gamma   90.00
#
_symmetry.space_group_name_H-M   'P 1'
#
loop_
_entity.id
_entity.type
_entity.pdbx_description
1 polymer ?
#
loop_
_entity_poly.entity_id
_entity_poly.type
_entity_poly.pdbx_seq_one_letter_code
_entity_poly.pdbx_strand_id
1 'polypeptide(L)'
;YIEKLTTYESEISENFTDLRWDIPYHQAFFKTSHNSFNKSIRKQLNHGVRGLEYDIHDNRIQEVKDFEVYHLPRHVDAAINVDGNPGDLLLSNWLTLLKDWSDEQNNENAPITLFIELKDCIVDANNEPSELYGIKRLNNVILDTLSPNYIYSHSDFRKNDNQWPTVRELKGRVIIVLTSYWGGYWASSEGGFDSRLQYLNNCLKGEDDVCFVSWIEEDKGKQKLFMKKNATFWKCSLEFSTKNYEENVKLQRPTR
;
A
#
# COMPACT_ATOMS: atom_id res chain seq x y z
N TYR A 1 48.45 -40.30 18.54
CA TYR A 1 47.58 -39.14 18.78
C TYR A 1 46.36 -39.30 17.88
N ILE A 2 45.31 -40.06 18.24
CA ILE A 2 44.30 -39.81 19.29
C ILE A 2 43.88 -38.32 19.19
N GLU A 3 42.69 -37.96 18.70
CA GLU A 3 41.37 -38.27 19.28
C GLU A 3 40.20 -38.37 18.29
N LYS A 4 39.33 -39.35 18.55
CA LYS A 4 37.91 -39.36 18.20
C LYS A 4 37.18 -38.41 19.16
N LEU A 5 36.29 -37.58 18.63
CA LEU A 5 35.10 -37.11 19.34
C LEU A 5 33.90 -37.25 18.39
N THR A 6 33.19 -38.37 18.58
CA THR A 6 31.76 -38.52 18.30
C THR A 6 30.97 -37.63 19.26
N THR A 7 29.93 -36.91 18.79
CA THR A 7 28.53 -37.02 19.24
C THR A 7 27.64 -35.86 18.74
N TYR A 8 26.35 -36.16 18.60
CA TYR A 8 25.18 -35.29 18.44
C TYR A 8 24.82 -34.79 17.03
N GLU A 9 24.49 -35.73 16.14
CA GLU A 9 23.38 -35.51 15.20
C GLU A 9 22.06 -35.85 15.92
N SER A 10 21.54 -34.90 16.70
CA SER A 10 20.18 -34.96 17.23
C SER A 10 19.31 -33.97 16.49
N GLU A 11 18.39 -34.52 15.69
CA GLU A 11 17.03 -34.00 15.46
C GLU A 11 16.87 -32.47 15.45
N ILE A 12 17.09 -31.87 14.29
CA ILE A 12 16.31 -30.69 13.90
C ILE A 12 15.67 -31.00 12.55
N SER A 13 14.66 -31.87 12.58
CA SER A 13 13.63 -31.84 11.54
C SER A 13 12.66 -30.69 11.86
N GLU A 14 13.14 -29.45 11.76
CA GLU A 14 12.24 -28.32 11.70
C GLU A 14 11.53 -28.38 10.35
N ASN A 15 10.27 -28.82 10.37
CA ASN A 15 9.34 -28.61 9.28
C ASN A 15 9.28 -27.11 8.98
N PHE A 16 10.06 -26.66 7.99
CA PHE A 16 10.14 -25.26 7.54
C PHE A 16 8.86 -24.77 6.81
N THR A 17 7.70 -25.38 7.07
CA THR A 17 6.41 -25.09 6.43
C THR A 17 5.53 -24.13 7.21
N ASP A 18 6.10 -23.19 7.97
CA ASP A 18 5.30 -22.22 8.72
C ASP A 18 5.43 -20.81 8.14
N LEU A 19 4.81 -20.62 6.97
CA LEU A 19 4.26 -19.29 6.69
C LEU A 19 3.29 -19.02 7.84
N ARG A 20 3.59 -18.02 8.67
CA ARG A 20 2.71 -17.60 9.76
C ARG A 20 1.47 -16.96 9.15
N TRP A 21 0.57 -17.78 8.65
CA TRP A 21 -0.72 -17.37 8.13
C TRP A 21 -1.65 -17.00 9.28
N ASP A 22 -1.43 -17.57 10.46
CA ASP A 22 -2.30 -17.42 11.63
C ASP A 22 -1.91 -16.26 12.57
N ILE A 23 -0.91 -15.45 12.20
CA ILE A 23 -0.64 -14.20 12.95
C ILE A 23 -1.55 -13.08 12.46
N PRO A 24 -1.95 -12.15 13.34
CA PRO A 24 -2.63 -10.92 12.93
C PRO A 24 -1.82 -10.15 11.88
N TYR A 25 -2.50 -9.60 10.89
CA TYR A 25 -1.87 -8.91 9.76
C TYR A 25 -0.90 -7.79 10.17
N HIS A 26 -1.26 -7.01 11.19
CA HIS A 26 -0.40 -5.93 11.71
C HIS A 26 0.91 -6.43 12.36
N GLN A 27 1.04 -7.72 12.63
CA GLN A 27 2.24 -8.36 13.17
C GLN A 27 3.06 -9.09 12.10
N ALA A 28 2.55 -9.16 10.86
CA ALA A 28 3.22 -9.80 9.75
C ALA A 28 4.16 -8.83 9.04
N PHE A 29 5.23 -9.38 8.46
CA PHE A 29 6.20 -8.63 7.66
C PHE A 29 6.13 -9.07 6.20
N PHE A 30 6.04 -8.08 5.30
CA PHE A 30 5.96 -8.29 3.87
C PHE A 30 7.09 -7.56 3.14
N LYS A 31 7.57 -8.13 2.04
CA LYS A 31 8.46 -7.42 1.10
C LYS A 31 7.66 -6.31 0.43
N THR A 32 8.25 -5.12 0.36
CA THR A 32 7.65 -3.93 -0.27
C THR A 32 8.50 -3.41 -1.42
N SER A 33 7.90 -2.65 -2.33
CA SER A 33 8.58 -2.03 -3.46
C SER A 33 8.14 -0.58 -3.64
N HIS A 34 9.10 0.31 -3.84
CA HIS A 34 8.90 1.75 -4.02
C HIS A 34 8.72 2.09 -5.50
N ASN A 35 7.77 2.97 -5.81
CA ASN A 35 7.32 3.29 -7.18
C ASN A 35 7.08 2.02 -8.01
N SER A 36 6.26 1.10 -7.50
CA SER A 36 6.15 -0.26 -8.04
C SER A 36 5.75 -0.29 -9.52
N PHE A 37 5.01 0.73 -9.98
CA PHE A 37 4.54 0.92 -11.36
C PHE A 37 5.67 1.13 -12.39
N ASN A 38 6.90 1.45 -11.97
CA ASN A 38 8.05 1.59 -12.89
C ASN A 38 8.68 0.24 -13.30
N LYS A 39 8.14 -0.87 -12.81
CA LYS A 39 8.58 -2.24 -13.08
C LYS A 39 7.37 -3.12 -13.37
N SER A 40 7.63 -4.36 -13.82
CA SER A 40 6.58 -5.38 -13.92
C SER A 40 5.98 -5.67 -12.54
N ILE A 41 4.67 -5.45 -12.40
CA ILE A 41 3.93 -5.75 -11.18
C ILE A 41 3.81 -7.26 -10.99
N ARG A 42 3.52 -8.01 -12.06
CA ARG A 42 3.45 -9.48 -12.03
C ARG A 42 4.76 -10.11 -11.56
N LYS A 43 5.91 -9.65 -12.07
CA LYS A 43 7.22 -10.14 -11.59
C LYS A 43 7.40 -9.84 -10.10
N GLN A 44 7.08 -8.63 -9.63
CA GLN A 44 7.19 -8.30 -8.21
C GLN A 44 6.34 -9.24 -7.33
N LEU A 45 5.07 -9.44 -7.70
CA LEU A 45 4.14 -10.32 -6.98
C LEU A 45 4.59 -11.78 -6.99
N ASN A 46 5.11 -12.26 -8.12
CA ASN A 46 5.65 -13.62 -8.27
C ASN A 46 6.91 -13.86 -7.41
N HIS A 47 7.70 -12.83 -7.10
CA HIS A 47 8.86 -12.90 -6.19
C HIS A 47 8.50 -12.61 -4.71
N GLY A 48 7.21 -12.65 -4.39
CA GLY A 48 6.71 -12.52 -3.02
C GLY A 48 6.63 -11.09 -2.49
N VAL A 49 6.73 -10.06 -3.34
CA VAL A 49 6.36 -8.69 -2.95
C VAL A 49 4.87 -8.66 -2.64
N ARG A 50 4.50 -8.06 -1.51
CA ARG A 50 3.12 -7.88 -1.08
C ARG A 50 2.80 -6.45 -0.65
N GLY A 51 3.79 -5.58 -0.51
CA GLY A 51 3.58 -4.13 -0.50
C GLY A 51 3.95 -3.51 -1.84
N LEU A 52 2.98 -2.92 -2.52
CA LEU A 52 3.17 -2.18 -3.77
C LEU A 52 2.84 -0.71 -3.57
N GLU A 53 3.37 0.15 -4.42
CA GLU A 53 3.14 1.60 -4.38
C GLU A 53 2.76 2.10 -5.76
N TYR A 54 1.65 2.83 -5.84
CA TYR A 54 1.19 3.58 -7.02
C TYR A 54 1.12 5.07 -6.70
N ASP A 55 1.84 5.85 -7.49
CA ASP A 55 1.74 7.31 -7.51
C ASP A 55 0.61 7.66 -8.45
N ILE A 56 -0.39 8.40 -7.94
CA ILE A 56 -1.55 8.76 -8.73
C ILE A 56 -1.69 10.26 -8.91
N HIS A 57 -2.21 10.60 -10.09
CA HIS A 57 -2.43 11.94 -10.57
C HIS A 57 -3.89 12.11 -11.02
N ASP A 58 -4.43 13.31 -10.84
CA ASP A 58 -5.79 13.67 -11.24
C ASP A 58 -5.83 14.70 -12.38
N ASN A 59 -4.68 15.01 -12.99
CA ASN A 59 -4.54 16.07 -13.99
C ASN A 59 -5.56 16.01 -15.14
N ARG A 60 -6.00 14.81 -15.53
CA ARG A 60 -6.97 14.58 -16.63
C ARG A 60 -8.30 13.99 -16.17
N ILE A 61 -8.58 14.01 -14.87
CA ILE A 61 -9.73 13.31 -14.28
C ILE A 61 -11.08 13.77 -14.86
N GLN A 62 -11.20 15.02 -15.34
CA GLN A 62 -12.43 15.50 -15.97
C GLN A 62 -12.71 14.80 -17.32
N GLU A 63 -11.65 14.42 -18.03
CA GLU A 63 -11.69 13.84 -19.37
C GLU A 63 -11.84 12.32 -19.29
N VAL A 64 -10.98 11.68 -18.49
CA VAL A 64 -10.89 10.22 -18.41
C VAL A 64 -11.74 9.63 -17.28
N LYS A 65 -12.21 10.47 -16.34
CA LYS A 65 -12.96 10.07 -15.14
C LYS A 65 -12.21 9.05 -14.29
N ASP A 66 -10.89 8.99 -14.38
CA ASP A 66 -10.04 8.07 -13.64
C ASP A 66 -8.79 8.82 -13.20
N PHE A 67 -8.01 8.19 -12.33
CA PHE A 67 -6.69 8.64 -11.96
C PHE A 67 -5.65 8.00 -12.88
N GLU A 68 -4.54 8.70 -13.10
CA GLU A 68 -3.42 8.20 -13.90
C GLU A 68 -2.25 7.82 -12.98
N VAL A 69 -1.58 6.70 -13.29
CA VAL A 69 -0.47 6.14 -12.50
C VAL A 69 0.88 6.50 -13.13
N TYR A 70 1.66 7.37 -12.47
CA TYR A 70 3.04 7.72 -12.85
C TYR A 70 3.70 8.59 -11.76
N HIS A 71 5.02 8.78 -11.82
CA HIS A 71 5.75 9.53 -10.78
C HIS A 71 5.71 11.05 -10.94
N LEU A 72 5.93 11.56 -12.17
CA LEU A 72 5.98 13.00 -12.46
C LEU A 72 5.28 13.36 -13.78
N PRO A 73 4.48 14.44 -13.86
CA PRO A 73 3.72 14.80 -15.07
C PRO A 73 4.57 15.04 -16.32
N ARG A 74 5.83 15.44 -16.16
CA ARG A 74 6.76 15.71 -17.28
C ARG A 74 7.55 14.48 -17.73
N HIS A 75 7.46 13.38 -16.99
CA HIS A 75 8.18 12.14 -17.27
C HIS A 75 7.35 10.95 -16.82
N VAL A 76 6.51 10.43 -17.72
CA VAL A 76 5.74 9.21 -17.49
C VAL A 76 6.72 8.03 -17.49
N ASP A 77 6.98 7.51 -16.30
CA ASP A 77 7.93 6.43 -16.00
C ASP A 77 7.25 5.08 -15.68
N ALA A 78 5.92 5.03 -15.82
CA ALA A 78 5.17 3.78 -15.72
C ALA A 78 5.64 2.79 -16.79
N ALA A 79 5.88 1.55 -16.36
CA ALA A 79 6.33 0.46 -17.23
C ALA A 79 5.14 -0.14 -18.01
N ILE A 80 4.61 0.63 -18.96
CA ILE A 80 3.44 0.28 -19.78
C ILE A 80 3.73 -0.92 -20.68
N ASN A 81 2.78 -1.87 -20.76
CA ASN A 81 2.88 -3.12 -21.51
C ASN A 81 4.10 -4.01 -21.15
N VAL A 82 4.79 -3.74 -20.04
CA VAL A 82 5.92 -4.56 -19.58
C VAL A 82 5.40 -5.76 -18.80
N ASP A 83 5.66 -6.97 -19.32
CA ASP A 83 5.33 -8.25 -18.66
C ASP A 83 3.88 -8.32 -18.13
N GLY A 84 2.92 -7.82 -18.92
CA GLY A 84 1.49 -7.82 -18.58
C GLY A 84 1.01 -6.65 -17.71
N ASN A 85 1.84 -5.62 -17.49
CA ASN A 85 1.35 -4.32 -17.01
C ASN A 85 0.35 -3.70 -18.02
N PRO A 86 -0.56 -2.80 -17.58
CA PRO A 86 -1.54 -2.17 -18.45
C PRO A 86 -0.91 -1.41 -19.63
N GLY A 87 -1.69 -1.25 -20.70
CA GLY A 87 -1.33 -0.48 -21.89
C GLY A 87 -1.57 1.03 -21.76
N ASP A 88 -2.05 1.49 -20.60
CA ASP A 88 -2.36 2.88 -20.30
C ASP A 88 -2.07 3.20 -18.82
N LEU A 89 -2.31 4.46 -18.46
CA LEU A 89 -2.05 4.97 -17.11
C LEU A 89 -3.24 4.83 -16.18
N LEU A 90 -4.40 4.33 -16.65
CA LEU A 90 -5.64 4.40 -15.88
C LEU A 90 -5.56 3.51 -14.64
N LEU A 91 -5.76 4.09 -13.45
CA LEU A 91 -5.66 3.39 -12.17
C LEU A 91 -6.54 2.13 -12.15
N SER A 92 -7.75 2.19 -12.70
CA SER A 92 -8.63 1.02 -12.84
C SER A 92 -7.95 -0.16 -13.54
N ASN A 93 -7.16 0.05 -14.58
CA ASN A 93 -6.45 -1.03 -15.27
C ASN A 93 -5.28 -1.57 -14.42
N TRP A 94 -4.59 -0.70 -13.69
CA TRP A 94 -3.53 -1.11 -12.75
C TRP A 94 -4.07 -1.88 -11.54
N LEU A 95 -5.28 -1.58 -11.08
CA LEU A 95 -5.99 -2.33 -10.05
C LEU A 95 -6.53 -3.66 -10.59
N THR A 96 -7.06 -3.67 -11.81
CA THR A 96 -7.51 -4.89 -12.52
C THR A 96 -6.37 -5.90 -12.63
N LEU A 97 -5.14 -5.44 -12.88
CA LEU A 97 -3.97 -6.31 -12.88
C LEU A 97 -3.75 -7.05 -11.55
N LEU A 98 -3.95 -6.39 -10.40
CA LEU A 98 -3.82 -7.03 -9.09
C LEU A 98 -4.88 -8.10 -8.89
N LYS A 99 -6.12 -7.78 -9.29
CA LYS A 99 -7.26 -8.70 -9.25
C LYS A 99 -6.99 -9.94 -10.12
N ASP A 100 -6.60 -9.74 -11.38
CA ASP A 100 -6.34 -10.83 -12.32
C ASP A 100 -5.17 -11.71 -11.86
N TRP A 101 -4.10 -11.10 -11.34
CA TRP A 101 -2.99 -11.87 -10.78
C TRP A 101 -3.44 -12.70 -9.56
N SER A 102 -4.24 -12.12 -8.65
CA SER A 102 -4.79 -12.83 -7.49
C SER A 102 -5.69 -14.00 -7.91
N ASP A 103 -6.53 -13.79 -8.94
CA ASP A 103 -7.39 -14.82 -9.52
C ASP A 103 -6.60 -15.99 -10.11
N GLU A 104 -5.50 -15.73 -10.80
CA GLU A 104 -4.58 -16.76 -11.29
C GLU A 104 -3.97 -17.61 -10.15
N GLN A 105 -3.89 -17.06 -8.93
CA GLN A 105 -3.45 -17.79 -7.74
C GLN A 105 -4.62 -18.46 -6.99
N ASN A 106 -5.82 -18.51 -7.58
CA ASN A 106 -7.06 -18.94 -6.93
C ASN A 106 -7.36 -18.16 -5.63
N ASN A 107 -6.91 -16.89 -5.55
CA ASN A 107 -7.04 -16.04 -4.36
C ASN A 107 -6.40 -16.64 -3.09
N GLU A 108 -5.45 -17.57 -3.23
CA GLU A 108 -4.71 -18.19 -2.11
C GLU A 108 -3.42 -17.44 -1.73
N ASN A 109 -3.10 -16.36 -2.44
CA ASN A 109 -1.97 -15.50 -2.11
C ASN A 109 -2.19 -14.74 -0.79
N ALA A 110 -1.09 -14.40 -0.13
CA ALA A 110 -1.10 -13.47 0.99
C ALA A 110 -1.68 -12.11 0.54
N PRO A 111 -2.32 -11.36 1.47
CA PRO A 111 -2.88 -10.04 1.18
C PRO A 111 -1.85 -9.11 0.55
N ILE A 112 -2.32 -8.26 -0.36
CA ILE A 112 -1.52 -7.21 -1.00
C ILE A 112 -1.84 -5.89 -0.32
N THR A 113 -0.83 -5.23 0.26
CA THR A 113 -0.92 -3.81 0.63
C THR A 113 -0.63 -2.98 -0.61
N LEU A 114 -1.55 -2.12 -1.00
CA LEU A 114 -1.32 -1.11 -2.02
C LEU A 114 -1.24 0.27 -1.36
N PHE A 115 -0.05 0.85 -1.36
CA PHE A 115 0.16 2.25 -1.02
C PHE A 115 -0.22 3.09 -2.24
N ILE A 116 -1.15 4.01 -2.06
CA ILE A 116 -1.53 4.98 -3.09
C ILE A 116 -1.02 6.35 -2.64
N GLU A 117 0.03 6.84 -3.30
CA GLU A 117 0.59 8.17 -3.05
C GLU A 117 -0.14 9.19 -3.92
N LEU A 118 -0.70 10.20 -3.27
CA LEU A 118 -1.37 11.31 -3.93
C LEU A 118 -0.35 12.38 -4.30
N LYS A 119 -0.01 12.48 -5.58
CA LYS A 119 1.00 13.43 -6.07
C LYS A 119 0.43 14.83 -6.27
N ASP A 120 -0.81 14.89 -6.74
CA ASP A 120 -1.55 16.14 -6.93
C ASP A 120 -2.40 16.47 -5.70
N CYS A 121 -2.69 17.76 -5.51
CA CYS A 121 -3.71 18.16 -4.57
C CYS A 121 -5.07 17.79 -5.17
N ILE A 122 -5.65 16.68 -4.71
CA ILE A 122 -7.01 16.25 -5.07
C ILE A 122 -8.07 17.34 -4.83
N VAL A 123 -7.74 18.35 -4.01
CA VAL A 123 -8.47 19.63 -3.91
C VAL A 123 -7.49 20.75 -4.28
N ASP A 124 -7.51 21.19 -5.53
CA ASP A 124 -6.70 22.30 -6.03
C ASP A 124 -7.53 23.28 -6.87
N ALA A 125 -6.88 24.30 -7.44
CA ALA A 125 -7.55 25.31 -8.26
C ALA A 125 -8.24 24.73 -9.53
N ASN A 126 -7.95 23.48 -9.90
CA ASN A 126 -8.62 22.79 -11.00
C ASN A 126 -9.92 22.11 -10.55
N ASN A 127 -10.12 21.88 -9.25
CA ASN A 127 -11.18 21.03 -8.71
C ASN A 127 -11.85 21.63 -7.45
N GLU A 128 -13.06 22.18 -7.61
CA GLU A 128 -13.95 22.39 -6.46
C GLU A 128 -14.35 21.03 -5.85
N PRO A 129 -14.45 20.88 -4.50
CA PRO A 129 -14.79 19.62 -3.85
C PRO A 129 -16.23 19.19 -4.19
N SER A 130 -16.40 18.47 -5.28
CA SER A 130 -17.68 17.94 -5.79
C SER A 130 -17.54 16.45 -6.10
N GLU A 131 -18.66 15.74 -6.25
CA GLU A 131 -18.69 14.26 -6.38
C GLU A 131 -17.99 13.69 -7.62
N LEU A 132 -17.63 14.55 -8.58
CA LEU A 132 -16.85 14.18 -9.78
C LEU A 132 -15.35 14.02 -9.50
N TYR A 133 -14.83 14.67 -8.45
CA TYR A 133 -13.42 14.72 -8.10
C TYR A 133 -13.25 14.26 -6.66
N GLY A 134 -12.02 14.15 -6.15
CA GLY A 134 -11.88 13.84 -4.73
C GLY A 134 -11.81 12.36 -4.37
N ILE A 135 -11.75 12.13 -3.06
CA ILE A 135 -11.83 10.80 -2.43
C ILE A 135 -13.05 10.01 -2.84
N LYS A 136 -14.20 10.66 -3.04
CA LYS A 136 -15.40 9.97 -3.49
C LYS A 136 -15.18 9.33 -4.86
N ARG A 137 -14.54 10.04 -5.79
CA ARG A 137 -14.21 9.47 -7.10
C ARG A 137 -13.19 8.35 -6.98
N LEU A 138 -12.16 8.52 -6.15
CA LEU A 138 -11.16 7.47 -5.91
C LEU A 138 -11.79 6.21 -5.30
N ASN A 139 -12.65 6.36 -4.29
CA ASN A 139 -13.42 5.26 -3.70
C ASN A 139 -14.27 4.56 -4.77
N ASN A 140 -14.95 5.31 -5.64
CA ASN A 140 -15.76 4.72 -6.72
C ASN A 140 -14.89 3.95 -7.71
N VAL A 141 -13.78 4.52 -8.20
CA VAL A 141 -12.83 3.82 -9.08
C VAL A 141 -12.36 2.52 -8.45
N ILE A 142 -11.99 2.57 -7.16
CA ILE A 142 -11.54 1.40 -6.42
C ILE A 142 -12.66 0.36 -6.31
N LEU A 143 -13.87 0.72 -5.91
CA LEU A 143 -14.99 -0.22 -5.69
C LEU A 143 -15.55 -0.80 -6.99
N ASP A 144 -15.64 0.03 -8.03
CA ASP A 144 -16.12 -0.38 -9.36
C ASP A 144 -15.14 -1.38 -9.98
N THR A 145 -13.84 -1.26 -9.69
CA THR A 145 -12.79 -2.15 -10.21
C THR A 145 -12.59 -3.38 -9.33
N LEU A 146 -12.34 -3.14 -8.04
CA LEU A 146 -12.13 -4.14 -7.00
C LEU A 146 -13.44 -4.25 -6.22
N SER A 147 -14.24 -5.25 -6.59
CA SER A 147 -15.45 -5.62 -5.83
C SER A 147 -15.14 -5.69 -4.32
N PRO A 148 -16.14 -5.45 -3.44
CA PRO A 148 -15.97 -5.60 -1.98
C PRO A 148 -15.39 -6.96 -1.53
N ASN A 149 -15.43 -8.00 -2.38
CA ASN A 149 -14.83 -9.29 -2.11
C ASN A 149 -13.29 -9.32 -2.27
N TYR A 150 -12.70 -8.35 -2.95
CA TYR A 150 -11.26 -8.23 -3.12
C TYR A 150 -10.63 -7.29 -2.11
N ILE A 151 -11.41 -6.44 -1.45
CA ILE A 151 -10.87 -5.44 -0.55
C ILE A 151 -11.07 -5.88 0.89
N TYR A 152 -10.10 -5.61 1.75
CA TYR A 152 -10.35 -5.48 3.18
C TYR A 152 -10.30 -4.00 3.52
N SER A 153 -11.47 -3.41 3.76
CA SER A 153 -11.64 -1.97 3.91
C SER A 153 -11.49 -1.51 5.35
N HIS A 154 -11.38 -0.20 5.54
CA HIS A 154 -11.47 0.39 6.88
C HIS A 154 -12.85 0.18 7.53
N SER A 155 -13.92 0.12 6.73
CA SER A 155 -15.26 -0.26 7.22
C SER A 155 -15.27 -1.68 7.81
N ASP A 156 -14.62 -2.64 7.14
CA ASP A 156 -14.51 -4.01 7.64
C ASP A 156 -13.70 -4.08 8.94
N PHE A 157 -12.60 -3.33 9.02
CA PHE A 157 -11.81 -3.19 10.24
C PHE A 157 -12.61 -2.65 11.42
N ARG A 158 -13.47 -1.64 11.20
CA ARG A 158 -14.37 -1.12 12.24
C ARG A 158 -15.42 -2.14 12.66
N LYS A 159 -16.03 -2.84 11.69
CA LYS A 159 -17.01 -3.92 11.96
C LYS A 159 -16.40 -5.08 12.73
N ASN A 160 -15.09 -5.26 12.61
CA ASN A 160 -14.30 -6.23 13.38
C ASN A 160 -13.70 -5.62 14.67
N ASP A 161 -14.41 -4.70 15.33
CA ASP A 161 -14.01 -4.07 16.59
C ASP A 161 -12.59 -3.48 16.60
N ASN A 162 -12.16 -2.95 15.45
CA ASN A 162 -10.82 -2.42 15.23
C ASN A 162 -9.71 -3.46 15.51
N GLN A 163 -9.96 -4.74 15.23
CA GLN A 163 -8.99 -5.82 15.28
C GLN A 163 -8.56 -6.23 13.87
N TRP A 164 -7.27 -6.49 13.71
CA TRP A 164 -6.73 -7.02 12.46
C TRP A 164 -6.98 -8.53 12.39
N PRO A 165 -7.60 -9.02 11.30
CA PRO A 165 -7.66 -10.44 11.03
C PRO A 165 -6.25 -11.00 10.83
N THR A 166 -6.16 -12.32 10.86
CA THR A 166 -4.96 -13.04 10.50
C THR A 166 -4.63 -12.89 9.02
N VAL A 167 -3.36 -13.14 8.66
CA VAL A 167 -2.95 -13.17 7.25
C VAL A 167 -3.75 -14.21 6.45
N ARG A 168 -4.17 -15.32 7.08
CA ARG A 168 -5.01 -16.37 6.49
C ARG A 168 -6.40 -15.86 6.12
N GLU A 169 -7.03 -15.11 7.00
CA GLU A 169 -8.37 -14.57 6.79
C GLU A 169 -8.39 -13.49 5.70
N LEU A 170 -7.22 -12.89 5.41
CA LEU A 170 -7.04 -11.86 4.39
C LEU A 170 -6.47 -12.39 3.07
N LYS A 171 -6.49 -13.71 2.85
CA LYS A 171 -6.07 -14.30 1.57
C LYS A 171 -6.78 -13.67 0.38
N GLY A 172 -6.01 -13.38 -0.68
CA GLY A 172 -6.52 -12.76 -1.90
C GLY A 172 -7.04 -11.32 -1.72
N ARG A 173 -6.98 -10.74 -0.51
CA ARG A 173 -7.46 -9.39 -0.26
C ARG A 173 -6.40 -8.34 -0.60
N VAL A 174 -6.87 -7.19 -1.05
CA VAL A 174 -6.11 -5.95 -1.22
C VAL A 174 -6.48 -5.03 -0.07
N ILE A 175 -5.45 -4.45 0.55
CA ILE A 175 -5.57 -3.45 1.62
C ILE A 175 -4.98 -2.17 1.07
N ILE A 176 -5.82 -1.16 0.90
CA ILE A 176 -5.39 0.11 0.29
C ILE A 176 -5.05 1.10 1.39
N VAL A 177 -3.84 1.65 1.32
CA VAL A 177 -3.33 2.66 2.25
C VAL A 177 -3.06 3.93 1.45
N LEU A 178 -3.84 4.98 1.69
CA LEU A 178 -3.56 6.30 1.16
C LEU A 178 -2.38 6.89 1.91
N THR A 179 -1.38 7.32 1.16
CA THR A 179 -0.21 8.03 1.67
C THR A 179 -0.17 9.44 1.08
N SER A 180 0.37 10.38 1.85
CA SER A 180 0.73 11.69 1.31
C SER A 180 2.18 12.00 1.63
N TYR A 181 2.96 12.28 0.59
CA TYR A 181 4.32 12.76 0.76
C TYR A 181 4.30 14.26 1.13
N TRP A 182 4.89 14.58 2.28
CA TRP A 182 5.00 15.93 2.84
C TRP A 182 6.21 16.73 2.34
N GLY A 183 7.15 16.10 1.62
CA GLY A 183 8.41 16.74 1.22
C GLY A 183 8.44 17.31 -0.20
N GLY A 184 7.35 17.21 -0.96
CA GLY A 184 7.27 17.71 -2.33
C GLY A 184 6.96 19.20 -2.33
N TYR A 185 7.54 19.92 -3.29
CA TYR A 185 7.40 21.35 -3.63
C TYR A 185 5.98 21.99 -3.48
N TRP A 186 4.95 21.15 -3.34
CA TRP A 186 3.52 21.49 -3.21
C TRP A 186 3.00 21.57 -1.76
N ALA A 187 3.63 20.90 -0.79
CA ALA A 187 3.28 21.08 0.63
C ALA A 187 3.70 22.47 1.14
N SER A 188 4.63 23.12 0.44
CA SER A 188 5.10 24.48 0.69
C SER A 188 4.30 25.58 -0.02
N SER A 189 3.33 25.25 -0.89
CA SER A 189 2.45 26.27 -1.48
C SER A 189 1.25 26.56 -0.59
N GLU A 190 0.93 27.86 -0.45
CA GLU A 190 -0.09 28.40 0.46
C GLU A 190 -1.43 27.66 0.34
N GLY A 191 -1.91 27.07 1.45
CA GLY A 191 -3.22 26.37 1.53
C GLY A 191 -3.20 24.85 1.25
N GLY A 192 -2.07 24.29 0.77
CA GLY A 192 -1.95 22.85 0.53
C GLY A 192 -2.06 21.99 1.80
N PHE A 193 -1.69 22.52 2.96
CA PHE A 193 -1.81 21.82 4.24
C PHE A 193 -3.27 21.72 4.72
N ASP A 194 -4.02 22.82 4.74
CA ASP A 194 -5.38 22.84 5.29
C ASP A 194 -6.36 22.03 4.43
N SER A 195 -6.22 22.09 3.10
CA SER A 195 -6.98 21.27 2.16
C SER A 195 -6.70 19.77 2.35
N ARG A 196 -5.44 19.38 2.50
CA ARG A 196 -5.04 17.99 2.80
C ARG A 196 -5.47 17.54 4.19
N LEU A 197 -5.40 18.39 5.20
CA LEU A 197 -5.88 18.06 6.55
C LEU A 197 -7.40 17.91 6.58
N GLN A 198 -8.13 18.80 5.91
CA GLN A 198 -9.58 18.68 5.75
C GLN A 198 -9.94 17.39 4.99
N TYR A 199 -9.19 17.05 3.94
CA TYR A 199 -9.31 15.82 3.18
C TYR A 199 -9.13 14.57 4.06
N LEU A 200 -8.03 14.51 4.82
CA LEU A 200 -7.75 13.40 5.74
C LEU A 200 -8.87 13.31 6.80
N ASN A 201 -9.27 14.44 7.38
CA ASN A 201 -10.38 14.49 8.34
C ASN A 201 -11.72 14.04 7.76
N ASN A 202 -11.99 14.30 6.48
CA ASN A 202 -13.20 13.84 5.80
C ASN A 202 -13.15 12.32 5.58
N CYS A 203 -12.02 11.77 5.15
CA CYS A 203 -11.81 10.31 5.06
C CYS A 203 -11.96 9.63 6.44
N LEU A 204 -11.57 10.30 7.52
CA LEU A 204 -11.71 9.77 8.87
C LEU A 204 -13.17 9.77 9.36
N LYS A 205 -14.02 10.62 8.79
CA LYS A 205 -15.45 10.73 9.10
C LYS A 205 -16.32 9.83 8.23
N GLY A 206 -15.85 9.36 7.08
CA GLY A 206 -16.62 8.48 6.20
C GLY A 206 -16.79 7.08 6.81
N GLU A 207 -18.04 6.64 6.93
CA GLU A 207 -18.39 5.29 7.41
C GLU A 207 -18.21 4.22 6.33
N ASP A 208 -18.18 4.64 5.06
CA ASP A 208 -18.08 3.77 3.89
C ASP A 208 -16.73 3.85 3.16
N ASP A 209 -15.74 4.51 3.76
CA ASP A 209 -14.43 4.66 3.13
C ASP A 209 -13.66 3.34 3.02
N VAL A 210 -13.09 3.15 1.83
CA VAL A 210 -12.42 1.91 1.42
C VAL A 210 -10.98 1.87 1.91
N CYS A 211 -10.35 3.04 1.99
CA CYS A 211 -8.93 3.17 2.25
C CYS A 211 -8.61 3.35 3.73
N PHE A 212 -7.48 2.76 4.15
CA PHE A 212 -6.76 3.21 5.33
C PHE A 212 -5.95 4.46 4.97
N VAL A 213 -5.58 5.25 5.98
CA VAL A 213 -4.86 6.51 5.76
C VAL A 213 -3.60 6.53 6.63
N SER A 214 -2.46 6.86 6.03
CA SER A 214 -1.19 7.08 6.71
C SER A 214 -0.62 8.45 6.33
N TRP A 215 -0.22 9.22 7.32
CA TRP A 215 0.45 10.51 7.10
C TRP A 215 1.58 10.72 8.10
N ILE A 216 2.55 11.52 7.69
CA ILE A 216 3.68 11.95 8.53
C ILE A 216 3.45 13.42 8.85
N GLU A 217 3.17 13.73 10.11
CA GLU A 217 3.07 15.11 10.59
C GLU A 217 4.47 15.65 10.89
N GLU A 218 5.21 16.08 9.86
CA GLU A 218 6.41 16.92 10.05
C GLU A 218 6.83 17.63 8.75
N ASP A 219 6.62 18.95 8.66
CA ASP A 219 7.69 19.94 8.39
C ASP A 219 7.13 21.38 8.45
N LYS A 220 7.07 21.97 9.66
CA LYS A 220 7.03 23.46 9.80
C LYS A 220 8.46 24.04 9.74
N GLY A 221 9.29 23.51 8.85
CA GLY A 221 10.42 24.21 8.26
C GLY A 221 11.64 24.47 9.12
N LYS A 222 11.91 23.75 10.23
CA LYS A 222 13.19 23.97 10.97
C LYS A 222 13.97 22.77 11.48
N GLN A 223 13.48 21.54 11.58
CA GLN A 223 14.33 20.41 11.96
C GLN A 223 13.80 19.11 11.35
N LYS A 224 14.64 18.45 10.53
CA LYS A 224 14.41 17.07 10.08
C LYS A 224 14.58 16.14 11.27
N LEU A 225 13.48 15.74 11.92
CA LEU A 225 13.48 14.66 12.90
C LEU A 225 12.71 13.50 12.26
N PHE A 226 13.39 12.49 11.74
CA PHE A 226 12.73 11.29 11.22
C PHE A 226 11.84 10.66 12.32
N MET A 227 10.55 11.00 12.33
CA MET A 227 9.65 10.75 13.45
C MET A 227 8.92 9.43 13.31
N LYS A 228 9.66 8.35 13.62
CA LYS A 228 9.08 7.05 13.97
C LYS A 228 8.08 7.14 15.14
N LYS A 229 8.07 8.23 15.92
CA LYS A 229 7.22 8.40 17.10
C LYS A 229 5.86 9.05 16.84
N ASN A 230 5.69 9.81 15.76
CA ASN A 230 4.47 10.58 15.48
C ASN A 230 3.88 10.28 14.08
N ALA A 231 4.32 9.21 13.42
CA ALA A 231 3.54 8.62 12.33
C ALA A 231 2.26 8.04 12.95
N THR A 232 1.24 8.89 13.07
CA THR A 232 -0.08 8.43 13.50
C THR A 232 -0.69 7.69 12.34
N PHE A 233 -0.47 6.38 12.29
CA PHE A 233 -1.43 5.51 11.63
C PHE A 233 -2.70 5.55 12.46
N TRP A 234 -3.56 6.53 12.19
CA TRP A 234 -4.83 6.58 12.89
C TRP A 234 -5.69 5.42 12.40
N LYS A 235 -5.87 4.44 13.30
CA LYS A 235 -6.65 3.19 13.17
C LYS A 235 -5.99 2.00 12.47
N CYS A 236 -4.67 1.94 12.34
CA CYS A 236 -3.97 0.70 11.95
C CYS A 236 -2.49 0.78 12.31
N SER A 237 -2.02 0.20 13.40
CA SER A 237 -0.57 0.16 13.67
C SER A 237 0.16 -0.80 12.72
N LEU A 238 0.43 -0.40 11.48
CA LEU A 238 1.44 -1.03 10.64
C LEU A 238 2.79 -0.37 10.97
N GLU A 239 3.54 -0.96 11.91
CA GLU A 239 4.88 -0.48 12.20
C GLU A 239 5.86 -0.88 11.09
N PHE A 240 6.25 0.08 10.25
CA PHE A 240 7.45 -0.04 9.41
C PHE A 240 8.67 0.41 10.21
N SER A 241 9.25 -0.50 10.98
CA SER A 241 10.46 -0.25 11.78
C SER A 241 11.74 -0.55 10.99
N THR A 242 12.51 0.49 10.65
CA THR A 242 13.92 0.35 10.21
C THR A 242 14.90 0.13 11.36
N LYS A 243 14.46 0.34 12.61
CA LYS A 243 15.30 0.20 13.81
C LYS A 243 15.82 -1.22 14.02
N ASN A 244 15.04 -2.19 13.55
CA ASN A 244 15.39 -3.61 13.55
C ASN A 244 15.63 -4.10 12.13
N TYR A 245 16.07 -3.24 11.19
CA TYR A 245 16.23 -3.61 9.78
C TYR A 245 17.01 -4.92 9.62
N GLU A 246 18.11 -5.11 10.36
CA GLU A 246 18.90 -6.34 10.28
C GLU A 246 18.17 -7.58 10.83
N GLU A 247 17.33 -7.44 11.87
CA GLU A 247 16.49 -8.54 12.39
C GLU A 247 15.29 -8.80 11.48
N ASN A 248 14.68 -7.74 10.94
CA ASN A 248 13.55 -7.78 10.02
C ASN A 248 13.97 -8.36 8.67
N VAL A 249 15.19 -8.11 8.20
CA VAL A 249 15.79 -8.76 7.02
C VAL A 249 16.08 -10.23 7.29
N LYS A 250 16.41 -10.63 8.53
CA LYS A 250 16.57 -12.04 8.91
C LYS A 250 15.22 -12.76 9.05
N LEU A 251 14.18 -12.06 9.50
CA LEU A 251 12.80 -12.57 9.65
C LEU A 251 12.04 -12.59 8.33
N GLN A 252 12.30 -11.63 7.43
CA GLN A 252 11.92 -11.70 6.04
C GLN A 252 12.77 -12.80 5.39
N ARG A 253 12.21 -14.00 5.28
CA ARG A 253 12.88 -15.08 4.56
C ARG A 253 13.37 -14.56 3.20
N PRO A 254 14.54 -15.01 2.73
CA PRO A 254 14.84 -15.01 1.32
C PRO A 254 13.86 -16.00 0.66
N THR A 255 12.62 -15.56 0.44
CA THR A 255 11.76 -16.20 -0.55
C THR A 255 12.42 -15.92 -1.90
N ARG A 256 12.82 -16.99 -2.57
CA ARG A 256 13.46 -16.99 -3.89
C ARG A 256 12.73 -16.08 -4.88
#